data_AF-A0AA38CKF2-F1
#
_entry.id   AF-A0AA38CKF2-F1
#
_cell.length_a   1.000
_cell.length_b   1.000
_cell.length_c   1.000
_cell.angle_alpha   90.00
_cell.angle_beta   90.00
_cell.angle_gamma   90.00
#
_symmetry.space_group_name_H-M   'P 1'
#
loop_
_entity.id
_entity.type
_entity.pdbx_description
1 polymer ?
#
loop_
_entity_poly.entity_id
_entity_poly.type
_entity_poly.pdbx_seq_one_letter_code
_entity_poly.pdbx_strand_id
1 'polypeptide(L)'
;SQKKESVDSDDRKVTWDGNQIKKGKIQQQGRWRGVDPVLLFTDENAIDSIVTFYGIDKSFQLTGHLVARNTDTVHVKRIYYVSTSVRDAIKLNFSSGQQLKITSVGLKMFERQTAKEGASPCAYRISSEGLPLLLPYLRKRILYASLVDFKLLLSSRTLYFKEFQDPEFVAQASNLSIGCCAVILQKDEADTISFRLGSNVASREKSLIAVGCWKGRTNLSLMVSKLESEELLERIVFKYGKEMSDNIISKDNYIEEADETSDVSDNGVKHGSD
;
A
#
# COMPACT_ATOMS: atom_id res chain seq x y z
N SER A 1 16.57 -15.46 -68.85
CA SER A 1 17.37 -15.28 -67.64
C SER A 1 16.53 -15.56 -66.41
N GLN A 2 16.70 -16.75 -65.84
CA GLN A 2 16.14 -17.16 -64.55
C GLN A 2 16.84 -16.40 -63.42
N LYS A 3 16.10 -15.98 -62.38
CA LYS A 3 16.71 -15.64 -61.09
C LYS A 3 15.92 -16.33 -59.98
N LYS A 4 16.61 -17.30 -59.38
CA LYS A 4 16.21 -18.26 -58.35
C LYS A 4 15.61 -17.61 -57.10
N GLU A 5 14.52 -18.21 -56.63
CA GLU A 5 14.11 -18.23 -55.23
C GLU A 5 15.11 -19.06 -54.41
N SER A 6 15.41 -18.62 -53.19
CA SER A 6 16.07 -19.42 -52.17
C SER A 6 15.21 -19.41 -50.91
N VAL A 7 14.48 -20.51 -50.73
CA VAL A 7 13.86 -20.91 -49.47
C VAL A 7 14.97 -21.49 -48.61
N ASP A 8 15.14 -21.00 -47.39
CA ASP A 8 15.96 -21.67 -46.39
C ASP A 8 15.11 -21.89 -45.14
N SER A 9 14.77 -23.16 -44.94
CA SER A 9 14.05 -23.71 -43.80
C SER A 9 15.07 -24.17 -42.77
N ASP A 10 15.05 -23.59 -41.57
CA ASP A 10 15.88 -24.08 -40.47
C ASP A 10 15.01 -24.25 -39.20
N ASP A 11 14.44 -25.44 -39.10
CA ASP A 11 13.81 -25.98 -37.89
C ASP A 11 14.90 -26.26 -36.85
N ARG A 12 15.10 -25.34 -35.91
CA ARG A 12 15.90 -25.60 -34.70
C ARG A 12 15.03 -25.54 -33.45
N LYS A 13 14.66 -26.74 -32.97
CA LYS A 13 14.21 -27.00 -31.60
C LYS A 13 15.23 -26.38 -30.62
N VAL A 14 14.77 -25.44 -29.80
CA VAL A 14 15.58 -24.86 -28.72
C VAL A 14 15.14 -25.50 -27.40
N THR A 15 15.98 -26.39 -26.88
CA THR A 15 15.93 -26.87 -25.50
C THR A 15 16.49 -25.79 -24.57
N TRP A 16 15.77 -25.53 -23.48
CA TRP A 16 16.12 -24.53 -22.49
C TRP A 16 17.08 -25.13 -21.46
N ASP A 17 18.38 -24.92 -21.65
CA ASP A 17 19.34 -24.99 -20.54
C ASP A 17 19.70 -23.58 -20.09
N GLY A 18 19.66 -23.42 -18.77
CA GLY A 18 19.78 -22.14 -18.08
C GLY A 18 21.13 -21.47 -18.28
N ASN A 19 21.12 -20.17 -18.01
CA ASN A 19 22.27 -19.29 -17.85
C ASN A 19 22.83 -18.67 -19.15
N GLN A 20 22.07 -17.75 -19.74
CA GLN A 20 22.56 -16.46 -20.26
C GLN A 20 21.38 -15.64 -20.80
N ILE A 21 20.88 -14.70 -20.02
CA ILE A 21 19.98 -13.66 -20.55
C ILE A 21 20.86 -12.78 -21.45
N LYS A 22 20.81 -13.02 -22.77
CA LYS A 22 21.39 -12.12 -23.76
C LYS A 22 20.77 -10.74 -23.53
N LYS A 23 21.57 -9.79 -23.04
CA LYS A 23 21.21 -8.37 -22.94
C LYS A 23 20.88 -7.89 -24.36
N GLY A 24 19.60 -7.92 -24.73
CA GLY A 24 19.12 -7.26 -25.94
C GLY A 24 19.62 -5.82 -25.91
N LYS A 25 20.34 -5.39 -26.94
CA LYS A 25 20.85 -4.02 -27.04
C LYS A 25 19.65 -3.08 -26.96
N ILE A 26 19.53 -2.35 -25.86
CA ILE A 26 18.54 -1.28 -25.70
C ILE A 26 18.84 -0.26 -26.81
N GLN A 27 18.00 -0.23 -27.85
CA GLN A 27 18.19 0.66 -28.98
C GLN A 27 17.87 2.10 -28.53
N GLN A 28 18.90 2.84 -28.12
CA GLN A 28 18.77 4.23 -27.66
C GLN A 28 18.63 5.27 -28.79
N GLN A 29 18.46 4.85 -30.05
CA GLN A 29 18.28 5.77 -31.18
C GLN A 29 17.05 5.39 -32.02
N GLY A 30 16.14 6.36 -32.19
CA GLY A 30 14.87 6.22 -32.93
C GLY A 30 13.68 6.85 -32.20
N ARG A 31 12.45 6.55 -32.65
CA ARG A 31 11.09 6.99 -32.24
C ARG A 31 10.74 6.83 -30.73
N TRP A 32 11.75 6.64 -29.89
CA TRP A 32 11.77 6.04 -28.56
C TRP A 32 12.52 6.87 -27.52
N ARG A 33 12.71 8.18 -27.73
CA ARG A 33 13.30 9.04 -26.70
C ARG A 33 12.38 9.15 -25.48
N GLY A 34 12.96 8.98 -24.30
CA GLY A 34 12.39 9.40 -23.01
C GLY A 34 11.46 8.42 -22.29
N VAL A 35 11.38 7.14 -22.67
CA VAL A 35 10.61 6.14 -21.92
C VAL A 35 11.46 4.91 -21.64
N ASP A 36 11.70 4.63 -20.35
CA ASP A 36 12.41 3.44 -19.91
C ASP A 36 11.63 2.16 -20.24
N PRO A 37 12.32 1.07 -20.61
CA PRO A 37 11.66 -0.20 -20.90
C PRO A 37 10.99 -0.78 -19.66
N VAL A 38 9.92 -1.53 -19.88
CA VAL A 38 9.32 -2.38 -18.84
C VAL A 38 10.05 -3.73 -18.87
N LEU A 39 10.62 -4.10 -17.72
CA LEU A 39 11.38 -5.34 -17.55
C LEU A 39 10.75 -6.18 -16.44
N LEU A 40 10.90 -7.50 -16.53
CA LEU A 40 10.52 -8.40 -15.44
C LEU A 40 11.41 -8.13 -14.22
N PHE A 41 10.78 -8.02 -13.05
CA PHE A 41 11.46 -7.93 -11.78
C PHE A 41 11.77 -9.35 -11.27
N THR A 42 13.05 -9.68 -11.18
CA THR A 42 13.56 -11.05 -10.97
C THR A 42 14.53 -11.16 -9.78
N ASP A 43 14.62 -10.12 -8.94
CA ASP A 43 15.42 -10.16 -7.72
C ASP A 43 14.73 -11.05 -6.68
N GLU A 44 15.17 -12.32 -6.62
CA GLU A 44 14.61 -13.34 -5.73
C GLU A 44 14.76 -12.95 -4.26
N ASN A 45 15.89 -12.37 -3.85
CA ASN A 45 16.11 -11.95 -2.47
C ASN A 45 15.10 -10.87 -2.05
N ALA A 46 14.83 -9.90 -2.93
CA ALA A 46 13.81 -8.88 -2.68
C ALA A 46 12.40 -9.47 -2.61
N ILE A 47 12.06 -10.39 -3.53
CA ILE A 47 10.74 -11.05 -3.55
C ILE A 47 10.55 -11.88 -2.27
N ASP A 48 11.54 -12.67 -1.88
CA ASP A 48 11.50 -13.51 -0.67
C ASP A 48 11.42 -12.67 0.60
N SER A 49 12.13 -11.53 0.64
CA SER A 49 12.01 -10.56 1.73
C SER A 49 10.59 -10.03 1.85
N ILE A 50 9.96 -9.64 0.73
CA ILE A 50 8.56 -9.18 0.68
C ILE A 50 7.61 -10.29 1.18
N VAL A 51 7.71 -11.49 0.61
CA VAL A 51 6.84 -12.63 0.95
C VAL A 51 6.98 -12.98 2.43
N THR A 52 8.20 -13.07 2.95
CA THR A 52 8.47 -13.44 4.34
C THR A 52 8.00 -12.38 5.33
N PHE A 53 8.22 -11.11 5.01
CA PHE A 53 7.90 -9.97 5.87
C PHE A 53 6.39 -9.77 6.04
N TYR A 54 5.64 -9.91 4.95
CA TYR A 54 4.18 -9.77 4.94
C TYR A 54 3.43 -11.10 5.16
N GLY A 55 4.13 -12.23 5.07
CA GLY A 55 3.53 -13.55 5.12
C GLY A 55 2.53 -13.75 3.99
N ILE A 56 2.93 -13.45 2.75
CA ILE A 56 2.06 -13.56 1.58
C ILE A 56 1.78 -15.05 1.32
N ASP A 57 0.50 -15.41 1.20
CA ASP A 57 0.08 -16.78 0.90
C ASP A 57 0.58 -17.22 -0.48
N LYS A 58 1.02 -18.48 -0.57
CA LYS A 58 1.55 -19.09 -1.80
C LYS A 58 0.53 -19.15 -2.94
N SER A 59 -0.78 -19.05 -2.63
CA SER A 59 -1.83 -18.94 -3.64
C SER A 59 -1.72 -17.66 -4.47
N PHE A 60 -1.09 -16.60 -3.94
CA PHE A 60 -0.84 -15.37 -4.68
C PHE A 60 0.58 -15.34 -5.25
N GLN A 61 0.69 -15.63 -6.55
CA GLN A 61 1.98 -15.80 -7.23
C GLN A 61 2.62 -14.46 -7.56
N LEU A 62 3.64 -14.05 -6.79
CA LEU A 62 4.45 -12.88 -7.12
C LEU A 62 5.52 -13.18 -8.17
N THR A 63 6.22 -14.30 -8.02
CA THR A 63 7.35 -14.67 -8.89
C THR A 63 6.92 -14.76 -10.35
N GLY A 64 7.61 -14.04 -11.23
CA GLY A 64 7.29 -13.96 -12.66
C GLY A 64 6.14 -13.02 -13.02
N HIS A 65 5.42 -12.47 -12.05
CA HIS A 65 4.31 -11.53 -12.24
C HIS A 65 4.65 -10.08 -11.89
N LEU A 66 5.90 -9.82 -11.52
CA LEU A 66 6.37 -8.50 -11.16
C LEU A 66 7.16 -7.87 -12.31
N VAL A 67 6.92 -6.58 -12.55
CA VAL A 67 7.63 -5.77 -13.54
C VAL A 67 8.08 -4.44 -12.94
N ALA A 68 9.15 -3.90 -13.49
CA ALA A 68 9.69 -2.61 -13.11
C ALA A 68 10.01 -1.77 -14.35
N ARG A 69 9.96 -0.45 -14.18
CA ARG A 69 10.51 0.51 -15.14
C ARG A 69 11.79 1.07 -14.56
N ASN A 70 12.90 0.43 -14.85
CA ASN A 70 14.19 0.95 -14.48
C ASN A 70 15.27 0.43 -15.42
N THR A 71 16.25 1.28 -15.71
CA THR A 71 17.53 0.87 -16.28
C THR A 71 18.48 0.39 -15.19
N ASP A 72 18.33 0.90 -13.96
CA ASP A 72 19.03 0.43 -12.76
C ASP A 72 18.26 -0.72 -12.09
N THR A 73 18.81 -1.93 -12.17
CA THR A 73 18.20 -3.12 -11.59
C THR A 73 18.44 -3.26 -10.08
N VAL A 74 19.32 -2.44 -9.50
CA VAL A 74 19.70 -2.53 -8.07
C VAL A 74 18.74 -1.75 -7.19
N HIS A 75 18.28 -0.57 -7.64
CA HIS A 75 17.43 0.33 -6.84
C HIS A 75 16.07 0.57 -7.48
N VAL A 76 15.32 -0.52 -7.69
CA VAL A 76 13.96 -0.44 -8.25
C VAL A 76 13.05 0.35 -7.31
N LYS A 77 12.60 1.54 -7.75
CA LYS A 77 11.73 2.41 -6.94
C LYS A 77 10.31 1.88 -6.79
N ARG A 78 9.77 1.26 -7.85
CA ARG A 78 8.38 0.80 -7.92
C ARG A 78 8.30 -0.53 -8.64
N ILE A 79 7.51 -1.44 -8.10
CA ILE A 79 7.23 -2.75 -8.66
C ILE A 79 5.74 -2.83 -8.96
N TYR A 80 5.42 -3.28 -10.17
CA TYR A 80 4.07 -3.43 -10.66
C TYR A 80 3.73 -4.91 -10.81
N TYR A 81 2.52 -5.29 -10.45
CA TYR A 81 1.98 -6.62 -10.65
C TYR A 81 1.22 -6.70 -11.98
N VAL A 82 1.41 -7.79 -12.74
CA VAL A 82 0.77 -8.02 -14.03
C VAL A 82 0.14 -9.41 -14.10
N SER A 83 -0.95 -9.53 -14.87
CA SER A 83 -1.55 -10.82 -15.19
C SER A 83 -0.63 -11.65 -16.09
N THR A 84 -0.91 -12.95 -16.18
CA THR A 84 -0.23 -13.90 -17.10
C THR A 84 -0.22 -13.38 -18.54
N SER A 85 -1.37 -12.95 -19.06
CA SER A 85 -1.49 -12.46 -20.44
C SER A 85 -0.66 -11.20 -20.69
N VAL A 86 -0.65 -10.25 -19.74
CA VAL A 86 0.15 -9.03 -19.84
C VAL A 86 1.64 -9.34 -19.76
N ARG A 87 2.05 -10.23 -18.86
CA ARG A 87 3.43 -10.74 -18.77
C ARG A 87 3.89 -11.34 -20.09
N ASP A 88 3.07 -12.19 -20.70
CA ASP A 88 3.42 -12.88 -21.94
C ASP A 88 3.48 -11.89 -23.12
N ALA A 89 2.60 -10.89 -23.16
CA ALA A 89 2.68 -9.79 -24.11
C ALA A 89 3.96 -8.94 -23.94
N ILE A 90 4.39 -8.68 -22.69
CA ILE A 90 5.66 -7.98 -22.42
C ILE A 90 6.85 -8.81 -22.90
N LYS A 91 6.86 -10.12 -22.63
CA LYS A 91 7.90 -11.04 -23.11
C LYS A 91 7.96 -11.07 -24.64
N LEU A 92 6.81 -11.17 -25.30
CA LEU A 92 6.71 -11.15 -26.76
C LEU A 92 7.19 -9.81 -27.34
N ASN A 93 6.78 -8.68 -26.75
CA ASN A 93 7.26 -7.37 -27.17
C ASN A 93 8.78 -7.30 -27.09
N PHE A 94 9.37 -7.82 -26.01
CA PHE A 94 10.83 -7.86 -25.84
C PHE A 94 11.51 -8.74 -26.90
N SER A 95 11.03 -9.96 -27.12
CA SER A 95 11.62 -10.89 -28.11
C SER A 95 11.49 -10.40 -29.56
N SER A 96 10.44 -9.63 -29.86
CA SER A 96 10.18 -9.06 -31.19
C SER A 96 10.92 -7.74 -31.46
N GLY A 97 11.88 -7.37 -30.60
CA GLY A 97 12.67 -6.15 -30.78
C GLY A 97 12.01 -4.88 -30.24
N GLN A 98 11.14 -5.00 -29.23
CA GLN A 98 10.48 -3.90 -28.53
C GLN A 98 9.65 -2.98 -29.45
N GLN A 99 8.83 -3.58 -30.32
CA GLN A 99 8.00 -2.84 -31.30
C GLN A 99 6.93 -1.95 -30.66
N LEU A 100 6.47 -2.27 -29.44
CA LEU A 100 5.44 -1.55 -28.70
C LEU A 100 6.03 -0.66 -27.60
N LYS A 101 5.55 0.60 -27.59
CA LYS A 101 5.88 1.60 -26.57
C LYS A 101 4.92 1.51 -25.40
N ILE A 102 5.36 0.83 -24.35
CA ILE A 102 4.57 0.66 -23.14
C ILE A 102 4.74 1.89 -22.25
N THR A 103 3.75 2.77 -22.23
CA THR A 103 3.74 4.00 -21.42
C THR A 103 3.29 3.76 -19.97
N SER A 104 2.49 2.74 -19.73
CA SER A 104 2.05 2.26 -18.43
C SER A 104 1.60 0.80 -18.53
N VAL A 105 1.79 0.03 -17.45
CA VAL A 105 1.34 -1.37 -17.38
C VAL A 105 1.31 -1.85 -15.93
N GLY A 106 0.34 -2.71 -15.64
CA GLY A 106 0.20 -3.36 -14.35
C GLY A 106 -0.35 -2.48 -13.25
N LEU A 107 -0.59 -3.10 -12.09
CA LEU A 107 -0.99 -2.45 -10.85
C LEU A 107 0.25 -2.12 -10.04
N LYS A 108 0.43 -0.88 -9.61
CA LYS A 108 1.55 -0.54 -8.72
C LYS A 108 1.35 -1.30 -7.40
N MET A 109 2.20 -2.27 -7.11
CA MET A 109 2.01 -3.19 -5.98
C MET A 109 2.94 -2.82 -4.81
N PHE A 110 4.20 -2.52 -5.11
CA PHE A 110 5.20 -2.20 -4.10
C PHE A 110 5.99 -0.94 -4.45
N GLU A 111 6.39 -0.20 -3.44
CA GLU A 111 7.27 0.95 -3.55
C GLU A 111 8.48 0.77 -2.62
N ARG A 112 9.67 1.16 -3.07
CA ARG A 112 10.87 1.08 -2.24
C ARG A 112 10.79 2.16 -1.16
N GLN A 113 10.93 1.74 0.09
CA GLN A 113 10.98 2.65 1.23
C GLN A 113 12.42 3.07 1.47
N THR A 114 12.70 4.38 1.36
CA THR A 114 14.03 4.97 1.61
C THR A 114 14.23 5.34 3.07
N ALA A 115 13.70 4.54 4.01
CA ALA A 115 14.01 4.74 5.42
C ALA A 115 15.52 4.60 5.64
N LYS A 116 16.06 5.17 6.73
CA LYS A 116 17.47 4.99 7.09
C LYS A 116 17.82 3.50 6.98
N GLU A 117 18.85 3.22 6.19
CA GLU A 117 19.26 1.87 5.82
C GLU A 117 19.38 0.98 7.07
N GLY A 118 18.76 -0.20 7.03
CA GLY A 118 18.72 -1.14 8.17
C GLY A 118 17.59 -0.95 9.18
N ALA A 119 16.72 0.07 9.04
CA ALA A 119 15.62 0.27 9.99
C ALA A 119 14.46 -0.75 9.85
N SER A 120 14.28 -1.34 8.67
CA SER A 120 13.23 -2.34 8.37
C SER A 120 13.86 -3.54 7.67
N PRO A 121 13.47 -4.78 8.02
CA PRO A 121 13.99 -5.99 7.36
C PRO A 121 13.49 -6.15 5.91
N CYS A 122 12.46 -5.40 5.51
CA CYS A 122 11.98 -5.34 4.13
C CYS A 122 12.13 -3.92 3.58
N ALA A 123 12.73 -3.81 2.38
CA ALA A 123 12.97 -2.56 1.69
C ALA A 123 11.76 -2.03 0.91
N TYR A 124 10.71 -2.86 0.76
CA TYR A 124 9.53 -2.52 -0.03
C TYR A 124 8.29 -2.44 0.84
N ARG A 125 7.51 -1.38 0.63
CA ARG A 125 6.17 -1.22 1.21
C ARG A 125 5.11 -1.58 0.19
N ILE A 126 3.97 -2.10 0.66
CA ILE A 126 2.76 -2.25 -0.15
C ILE A 126 2.25 -0.84 -0.49
N SER A 127 1.89 -0.60 -1.75
CA SER A 127 1.26 0.65 -2.19
C SER A 127 -0.21 0.74 -1.74
N SER A 128 -0.78 1.95 -1.71
CA SER A 128 -2.22 2.12 -1.47
C SER A 128 -3.08 1.40 -2.52
N GLU A 129 -2.67 1.45 -3.79
CA GLU A 129 -3.33 0.78 -4.91
C GLU A 129 -3.26 -0.76 -4.85
N GLY A 130 -2.14 -1.30 -4.37
CA GLY A 130 -1.89 -2.74 -4.30
C GLY A 130 -2.48 -3.42 -3.07
N LEU A 131 -2.66 -2.66 -1.98
CA LEU A 131 -3.12 -3.19 -0.70
C LEU A 131 -4.45 -3.94 -0.82
N PRO A 132 -5.51 -3.42 -1.47
CA PRO A 132 -6.78 -4.14 -1.58
C PRO A 132 -6.66 -5.50 -2.27
N LEU A 133 -5.81 -5.60 -3.30
CA LEU A 133 -5.59 -6.85 -4.03
C LEU A 133 -4.78 -7.86 -3.18
N LEU A 134 -3.83 -7.37 -2.39
CA LEU A 134 -2.95 -8.22 -1.61
C LEU A 134 -3.57 -8.66 -0.27
N LEU A 135 -4.50 -7.87 0.27
CA LEU A 135 -5.07 -8.03 1.61
C LEU A 135 -5.55 -9.46 1.95
N PRO A 136 -6.28 -10.18 1.08
CA PRO A 136 -6.74 -11.55 1.37
C PRO A 136 -5.60 -12.57 1.53
N TYR A 137 -4.41 -12.23 1.03
CA TYR A 137 -3.24 -13.09 1.02
C TYR A 137 -2.22 -12.71 2.08
N LEU A 138 -2.43 -11.61 2.82
CA LEU A 138 -1.55 -11.20 3.92
C LEU A 138 -1.79 -12.06 5.16
N ARG A 139 -0.72 -12.51 5.83
CA ARG A 139 -0.80 -13.29 7.08
C ARG A 139 -0.02 -12.68 8.24
N LYS A 140 0.82 -11.68 7.99
CA LYS A 140 1.58 -10.96 9.00
C LYS A 140 1.36 -9.46 8.87
N ARG A 141 1.65 -8.74 9.97
CA ARG A 141 1.68 -7.27 10.02
C ARG A 141 0.33 -6.64 9.64
N ILE A 142 -0.75 -7.29 10.05
CA ILE A 142 -2.12 -6.77 9.98
C ILE A 142 -2.49 -6.36 11.40
N LEU A 143 -2.97 -5.14 11.55
CA LEU A 143 -3.54 -4.63 12.79
C LEU A 143 -5.01 -4.30 12.55
N TYR A 144 -5.85 -4.51 13.56
CA TYR A 144 -7.27 -4.19 13.53
C TYR A 144 -7.51 -3.04 14.48
N ALA A 145 -7.93 -1.89 13.98
CA ALA A 145 -8.19 -0.71 14.79
C ALA A 145 -9.69 -0.52 14.99
N SER A 146 -10.05 -0.05 16.18
CA SER A 146 -11.41 0.45 16.46
C SER A 146 -11.78 1.59 15.51
N LEU A 147 -13.08 1.86 15.35
CA LEU A 147 -13.56 2.99 14.54
C LEU A 147 -12.97 4.33 14.99
N VAL A 148 -12.83 4.51 16.31
CA VAL A 148 -12.31 5.74 16.91
C VAL A 148 -10.82 5.91 16.57
N ASP A 149 -10.01 4.89 16.83
CA ASP A 149 -8.58 4.93 16.56
C ASP A 149 -8.27 5.01 15.05
N PHE A 150 -9.07 4.34 14.22
CA PHE A 150 -8.91 4.41 12.78
C PHE A 150 -9.21 5.83 12.24
N LYS A 151 -10.26 6.49 12.72
CA LYS A 151 -10.55 7.89 12.38
C LYS A 151 -9.44 8.82 12.85
N LEU A 152 -8.96 8.64 14.08
CA LEU A 152 -7.86 9.44 14.62
C LEU A 152 -6.61 9.30 13.75
N LEU A 153 -6.30 8.07 13.30
CA LEU A 153 -5.14 7.78 12.46
C LEU A 153 -5.25 8.44 11.07
N LEU A 154 -6.45 8.43 10.48
CA LEU A 154 -6.70 9.11 9.21
C LEU A 154 -6.55 10.63 9.31
N SER A 155 -7.00 11.23 10.43
CA SER A 155 -6.96 12.68 10.66
C SER A 155 -5.57 13.21 10.99
N SER A 156 -4.84 12.56 11.91
CA SER A 156 -3.56 13.08 12.42
C SER A 156 -2.35 12.69 11.58
N ARG A 157 -2.50 11.70 10.67
CA ARG A 157 -1.48 11.15 9.77
C ARG A 157 -0.29 10.48 10.47
N THR A 158 0.16 10.94 11.63
CA THR A 158 1.08 10.25 12.53
C THR A 158 0.53 10.32 13.93
N LEU A 159 0.44 9.17 14.59
CA LEU A 159 -0.02 9.05 15.97
C LEU A 159 0.98 8.29 16.82
N TYR A 160 1.26 8.81 18.00
CA TYR A 160 2.04 8.13 19.02
C TYR A 160 1.18 7.10 19.75
N PHE A 161 1.81 6.04 20.26
CA PHE A 161 1.12 4.95 20.94
C PHE A 161 0.30 5.38 22.15
N LYS A 162 0.72 6.44 22.84
CA LYS A 162 -0.03 7.02 23.97
C LYS A 162 -1.33 7.72 23.58
N GLU A 163 -1.54 8.00 22.29
CA GLU A 163 -2.72 8.74 21.79
C GLU A 163 -3.83 7.81 21.30
N PHE A 164 -3.52 6.53 21.09
CA PHE A 164 -4.52 5.52 20.77
C PHE A 164 -5.32 5.17 22.02
N GLN A 165 -6.62 4.94 21.84
CA GLN A 165 -7.54 4.61 22.93
C GLN A 165 -7.55 3.12 23.25
N ASP A 166 -7.37 2.26 22.25
CA ASP A 166 -7.33 0.81 22.42
C ASP A 166 -5.93 0.32 22.87
N PRO A 167 -5.77 -0.14 24.13
CA PRO A 167 -4.49 -0.64 24.63
C PRO A 167 -4.08 -1.97 23.99
N GLU A 168 -5.02 -2.80 23.54
CA GLU A 168 -4.71 -4.06 22.86
C GLU A 168 -4.13 -3.78 21.48
N PHE A 169 -4.75 -2.88 20.72
CA PHE A 169 -4.20 -2.41 19.44
C PHE A 169 -2.77 -1.88 19.61
N VAL A 170 -2.52 -1.07 20.64
CA VAL A 170 -1.18 -0.54 20.94
C VAL A 170 -0.19 -1.65 21.28
N ALA A 171 -0.59 -2.64 22.07
CA ALA A 171 0.26 -3.79 22.40
C ALA A 171 0.61 -4.60 21.14
N GLN A 172 -0.38 -4.90 20.29
CA GLN A 172 -0.17 -5.59 19.01
C GLN A 172 0.76 -4.80 18.08
N ALA A 173 0.53 -3.48 17.94
CA ALA A 173 1.37 -2.60 17.13
C ALA A 173 2.80 -2.51 17.65
N SER A 174 2.97 -2.43 18.96
CA SER A 174 4.28 -2.33 19.62
C SER A 174 5.13 -3.57 19.39
N ASN A 175 4.51 -4.76 19.41
CA ASN A 175 5.16 -6.05 19.15
C ASN A 175 5.63 -6.25 17.70
N LEU A 176 5.13 -5.47 16.74
CA LEU A 176 5.62 -5.52 15.37
C LEU A 176 7.01 -4.88 15.26
N SER A 177 7.90 -5.52 14.51
CA SER A 177 9.16 -4.89 14.10
C SER A 177 8.89 -3.63 13.26
N ILE A 178 9.84 -2.69 13.25
CA ILE A 178 9.74 -1.45 12.46
C ILE A 178 9.51 -1.80 10.98
N GLY A 179 8.62 -1.05 10.33
CA GLY A 179 8.35 -1.20 8.91
C GLY A 179 6.87 -1.08 8.55
N CYS A 180 6.54 -1.32 7.28
CA CYS A 180 5.17 -1.16 6.78
C CYS A 180 4.23 -2.26 7.29
N CYS A 181 3.03 -1.90 7.72
CA CYS A 181 1.94 -2.79 8.12
C CYS A 181 0.61 -2.35 7.49
N ALA A 182 -0.37 -3.24 7.45
CA ALA A 182 -1.74 -2.91 7.10
C ALA A 182 -2.55 -2.67 8.38
N VAL A 183 -3.30 -1.58 8.42
CA VAL A 183 -4.30 -1.32 9.47
C VAL A 183 -5.67 -1.45 8.82
N ILE A 184 -6.51 -2.33 9.37
CA ILE A 184 -7.87 -2.58 8.92
C ILE A 184 -8.82 -2.00 9.96
N LEU A 185 -9.86 -1.31 9.49
CA LEU A 185 -10.97 -0.92 10.34
C LEU A 185 -11.71 -2.18 10.80
N GLN A 186 -11.67 -2.46 12.10
CA GLN A 186 -12.39 -3.57 12.68
C GLN A 186 -13.90 -3.32 12.57
N LYS A 187 -14.60 -4.29 11.99
CA LYS A 187 -16.05 -4.47 12.16
C LYS A 187 -16.24 -5.59 13.17
N ASP A 188 -17.41 -5.62 13.82
CA ASP A 188 -17.81 -6.59 14.86
C ASP A 188 -17.11 -7.96 14.80
N GLU A 189 -16.84 -8.57 15.96
CA GLU A 189 -15.98 -9.77 16.12
C GLU A 189 -16.20 -10.88 15.07
N ALA A 190 -17.44 -11.09 14.62
CA ALA A 190 -17.79 -12.07 13.58
C ALA A 190 -17.09 -11.82 12.22
N ASP A 191 -16.90 -10.57 11.81
CA ASP A 191 -16.25 -10.21 10.55
C ASP A 191 -14.74 -10.47 10.61
N THR A 192 -14.12 -10.25 11.77
CA THR A 192 -12.68 -10.53 11.99
C THR A 192 -12.37 -12.03 11.88
N ILE A 193 -13.25 -12.88 12.40
CA ILE A 193 -13.12 -14.35 12.33
C ILE A 193 -13.28 -14.84 10.89
N SER A 194 -14.28 -14.33 10.15
CA SER A 194 -14.52 -14.74 8.77
C SER A 194 -13.34 -14.42 7.83
N PHE A 195 -12.66 -13.29 8.05
CA PHE A 195 -11.46 -12.91 7.31
C PHE A 195 -10.27 -13.84 7.63
N ARG A 196 -10.05 -14.15 8.91
CA ARG A 196 -8.98 -15.09 9.33
C ARG A 196 -9.20 -16.51 8.80
N LEU A 197 -10.46 -16.90 8.58
CA LEU A 197 -10.84 -18.26 8.17
C LEU A 197 -10.99 -18.43 6.64
N GLY A 198 -10.84 -17.37 5.85
CA GLY A 198 -10.90 -17.44 4.38
C GLY A 198 -12.24 -17.95 3.81
N SER A 199 -13.31 -17.98 4.61
CA SER A 199 -14.59 -18.56 4.25
C SER A 199 -15.49 -17.51 3.56
N ASN A 200 -15.84 -17.78 2.29
CA ASN A 200 -16.73 -17.00 1.39
C ASN A 200 -16.20 -15.63 0.93
N VAL A 201 -15.22 -15.71 0.02
CA VAL A 201 -14.42 -14.64 -0.60
C VAL A 201 -15.22 -13.68 -1.52
N ALA A 202 -16.36 -14.10 -2.09
CA ALA A 202 -16.94 -13.35 -3.22
C ALA A 202 -17.84 -12.15 -2.86
N SER A 203 -18.42 -12.09 -1.65
CA SER A 203 -19.50 -11.13 -1.33
C SER A 203 -19.16 -10.09 -0.25
N ARG A 204 -17.98 -10.19 0.42
CA ARG A 204 -17.61 -9.31 1.55
C ARG A 204 -16.33 -8.50 1.37
N GLU A 205 -15.50 -8.79 0.38
CA GLU A 205 -14.29 -7.99 0.06
C GLU A 205 -14.60 -6.54 -0.31
N LYS A 206 -15.82 -6.26 -0.80
CA LYS A 206 -16.26 -4.91 -1.23
C LYS A 206 -16.39 -3.88 -0.10
N SER A 207 -16.24 -4.28 1.17
CA SER A 207 -16.54 -3.39 2.30
C SER A 207 -15.43 -3.24 3.33
N LEU A 208 -14.25 -3.86 3.14
CA LEU A 208 -13.13 -3.65 4.05
C LEU A 208 -12.47 -2.30 3.78
N ILE A 209 -12.23 -1.55 4.85
CA ILE A 209 -11.49 -0.29 4.79
C ILE A 209 -10.13 -0.56 5.44
N ALA A 210 -9.08 -0.46 4.65
CA ALA A 210 -7.71 -0.73 5.09
C ALA A 210 -6.75 0.33 4.54
N VAL A 211 -5.70 0.61 5.31
CA VAL A 211 -4.65 1.56 4.96
C VAL A 211 -3.28 0.98 5.25
N GLY A 212 -2.30 1.36 4.43
CA GLY A 212 -0.89 1.11 4.72
C GLY A 212 -0.36 2.11 5.74
N CYS A 213 0.34 1.62 6.75
CA CYS A 213 0.98 2.42 7.79
C CYS A 213 2.46 2.04 7.92
N TRP A 214 3.27 3.01 8.33
CA TRP A 214 4.63 2.80 8.77
C TRP A 214 4.65 2.68 10.29
N LYS A 215 5.00 1.50 10.79
CA LYS A 215 5.26 1.27 12.22
C LYS A 215 6.66 1.79 12.56
N GLY A 216 6.73 2.87 13.33
CA GLY A 216 7.96 3.41 13.93
C GLY A 216 8.33 2.79 15.29
N ARG A 217 9.13 3.46 16.12
CA ARG A 217 9.43 2.92 17.47
C ARG A 217 8.28 3.14 18.45
N THR A 218 7.67 4.32 18.38
CA THR A 218 6.67 4.80 19.34
C THR A 218 5.42 5.34 18.66
N ASN A 219 5.30 5.16 17.35
CA ASN A 219 4.23 5.73 16.54
C ASN A 219 3.86 4.86 15.34
N LEU A 220 2.71 5.19 14.76
CA LEU A 220 2.24 4.75 13.45
C LEU A 220 2.05 5.97 12.55
N SER A 221 2.59 5.91 11.34
CA SER A 221 2.43 6.96 10.32
C SER A 221 1.67 6.43 9.11
N LEU A 222 0.58 7.09 8.75
CA LEU A 222 -0.23 6.79 7.59
C LEU A 222 0.57 6.99 6.29
N MET A 223 0.49 6.01 5.39
CA MET A 223 1.25 5.99 4.12
C MET A 223 0.39 6.29 2.89
N VAL A 224 -0.83 6.80 3.08
CA VAL A 224 -1.70 7.30 1.99
C VAL A 224 -1.57 8.82 1.82
N SER A 225 -2.01 9.33 0.69
CA SER A 225 -2.08 10.78 0.43
C SER A 225 -3.16 11.46 1.29
N LYS A 226 -3.10 12.78 1.40
CA LYS A 226 -4.12 13.56 2.13
C LYS A 226 -5.52 13.40 1.51
N LEU A 227 -5.59 13.41 0.18
CA LEU A 227 -6.83 13.20 -0.55
C LEU A 227 -7.42 11.81 -0.29
N GLU A 228 -6.59 10.76 -0.33
CA GLU A 228 -7.05 9.40 0.01
C GLU A 228 -7.53 9.31 1.46
N SER A 229 -6.88 9.97 2.42
CA SER A 229 -7.37 9.97 3.81
C SER A 229 -8.71 10.68 3.99
N GLU A 230 -8.95 11.79 3.28
CA GLU A 230 -10.22 12.52 3.29
C GLU A 230 -11.34 11.67 2.68
N GLU A 231 -11.09 11.04 1.54
CA GLU A 231 -12.05 10.13 0.90
C GLU A 231 -12.40 8.93 1.80
N LEU A 232 -11.40 8.36 2.50
CA LEU A 232 -11.64 7.28 3.44
C LEU A 232 -12.47 7.72 4.65
N LEU A 233 -12.24 8.93 5.17
CA LEU A 233 -13.06 9.50 6.24
C LEU A 233 -14.51 9.70 5.78
N GLU A 234 -14.74 10.24 4.58
CA GLU A 234 -16.09 10.38 4.01
C GLU A 234 -16.77 9.02 3.83
N ARG A 235 -16.05 8.00 3.33
CA ARG A 235 -16.57 6.63 3.22
C ARG A 235 -16.95 6.04 4.58
N ILE A 236 -16.21 6.35 5.63
CA ILE A 236 -16.53 5.94 7.00
C ILE A 236 -17.77 6.67 7.50
N VAL A 237 -17.86 7.99 7.32
CA VAL A 237 -19.04 8.78 7.73
C VAL A 237 -20.29 8.30 6.99
N PHE A 238 -20.20 8.04 5.69
CA PHE A 238 -21.32 7.52 4.91
C PHE A 238 -21.79 6.13 5.40
N LYS A 239 -20.85 5.25 5.79
CA LYS A 239 -21.17 3.89 6.21
C LYS A 239 -21.64 3.79 7.66
N TYR A 240 -21.05 4.56 8.57
CA TYR A 240 -21.25 4.41 10.03
C TYR A 240 -21.81 5.67 10.69
N GLY A 241 -22.08 6.74 9.95
CA GLY A 241 -22.59 8.00 10.48
C GLY A 241 -23.95 7.91 11.17
N LYS A 242 -24.71 6.82 10.94
CA LYS A 242 -25.95 6.51 11.68
C LYS A 242 -25.73 5.75 13.00
N GLU A 243 -24.65 4.99 13.16
CA GLU A 243 -24.40 4.22 14.41
C GLU A 243 -23.94 5.12 15.57
N MET A 244 -23.63 6.38 15.27
CA MET A 244 -23.16 7.37 16.24
C MET A 244 -24.28 8.22 16.85
N SER A 245 -25.46 8.31 16.21
CA SER A 245 -26.62 9.01 16.80
C SER A 245 -27.22 8.27 17.99
N ASP A 246 -27.15 6.94 17.99
CA ASP A 246 -27.83 6.12 18.99
C ASP A 246 -26.96 5.90 20.25
N ASN A 247 -25.64 5.97 20.11
CA ASN A 247 -24.70 5.79 21.22
C ASN A 247 -24.43 7.07 22.04
N ILE A 248 -24.86 8.24 21.57
CA ILE A 248 -24.74 9.51 22.30
C ILE A 248 -25.96 9.73 23.22
N ILE A 249 -27.14 9.19 22.89
CA ILE A 249 -28.39 9.46 23.64
C ILE A 249 -28.47 8.71 24.99
N SER A 250 -27.58 7.75 25.27
CA SER A 250 -27.65 6.95 26.50
C SER A 250 -26.78 7.45 27.67
N LYS A 251 -26.01 8.54 27.50
CA LYS A 251 -25.21 9.11 28.59
C LYS A 251 -25.10 10.63 28.46
N ASP A 252 -26.15 11.33 28.85
CA ASP A 252 -26.03 12.70 29.38
C ASP A 252 -27.00 12.83 30.56
N ASN A 253 -26.45 12.67 31.78
CA ASN A 253 -27.08 13.14 32.99
C ASN A 253 -26.73 14.62 33.15
N TYR A 254 -27.79 15.41 33.22
CA TYR A 254 -27.88 16.83 33.61
C TYR A 254 -26.84 17.28 34.63
N ILE A 255 -26.18 18.41 34.34
CA ILE A 255 -25.87 19.44 35.35
C ILE A 255 -26.20 20.81 34.73
N GLU A 256 -27.15 21.50 35.35
CA GLU A 256 -27.53 22.89 35.08
C GLU A 256 -26.41 23.84 35.54
N GLU A 257 -26.00 24.78 34.68
CA GLU A 257 -25.22 25.94 35.10
C GLU A 257 -26.17 27.01 35.65
N ALA A 258 -25.97 27.36 36.93
CA ALA A 258 -26.61 28.49 37.57
C ALA A 258 -25.79 29.77 37.29
N ASP A 259 -26.53 30.76 36.82
CA ASP A 259 -26.16 32.13 36.51
C ASP A 259 -26.01 32.93 37.83
N GLU A 260 -24.89 33.63 38.02
CA GLU A 260 -24.79 34.74 38.97
C GLU A 260 -23.93 35.87 38.38
N THR A 261 -24.63 36.90 37.93
CA THR A 261 -24.12 38.24 37.60
C THR A 261 -23.92 39.09 38.86
N SER A 262 -22.82 39.84 38.95
CA SER A 262 -22.80 41.14 39.64
C SER A 262 -21.63 42.04 39.18
N ASP A 263 -21.97 42.99 38.30
CA ASP A 263 -21.78 44.44 38.40
C ASP A 263 -20.43 45.12 38.76
N VAL A 264 -20.02 46.02 37.83
CA VAL A 264 -19.66 47.46 38.02
C VAL A 264 -18.28 47.75 38.68
N SER A 265 -17.39 48.68 38.29
CA SER A 265 -17.41 49.93 37.49
C SER A 265 -16.00 50.35 37.06
N ASP A 266 -15.99 51.13 35.98
CA ASP A 266 -15.04 52.13 35.45
C ASP A 266 -14.35 53.09 36.46
N ASN A 267 -13.03 53.33 36.31
CA ASN A 267 -12.39 54.65 36.07
C ASN A 267 -10.88 54.70 36.41
N GLY A 268 -10.12 55.46 35.60
CA GLY A 268 -9.06 56.33 36.13
C GLY A 268 -7.65 56.21 35.55
N VAL A 269 -7.37 56.99 34.50
CA VAL A 269 -6.03 57.41 34.05
C VAL A 269 -5.33 58.26 35.13
N LYS A 270 -4.00 58.10 35.31
CA LYS A 270 -3.07 59.23 35.60
C LYS A 270 -1.62 58.92 35.21
N HIS A 271 -1.02 59.88 34.51
CA HIS A 271 0.41 60.06 34.28
C HIS A 271 1.20 60.24 35.58
N GLY A 272 2.48 59.88 35.53
CA GLY A 272 3.48 60.28 36.52
C GLY A 272 4.88 59.87 36.06
N SER A 273 5.62 60.85 35.61
CA SER A 273 7.06 60.86 35.37
C SER A 273 7.87 60.56 36.63
N ASP A 274 8.95 59.79 36.48
CA ASP A 274 10.33 60.11 36.88
C ASP A 274 11.30 59.10 36.23
#